data_AF-A0A8C8S3D7-F1
#
_entry.id   AF-A0A8C8S3D7-F1
#
_cell.length_a   1.000
_cell.length_b   1.000
_cell.length_c   1.000
_cell.angle_alpha   90.00
_cell.angle_beta   90.00
_cell.angle_gamma   90.00
#
_symmetry.space_group_name_H-M   'P 1'
#
loop_
_entity.id
_entity.type
_entity.pdbx_description
1 polymer ?
#
loop_
_entity_poly.entity_id
_entity_poly.type
_entity_poly.pdbx_seq_one_letter_code
_entity_poly.pdbx_strand_id
1 'polypeptide(L)'
;MWDLDVQPLISSSKWLQLHGLKRNKLSFSQILSQIGFQHREDFVSTLGKFVASRYADGLFPQYLRAQDGRVYNLTAKKELILHFVDCLTGAIELYKQRMEWVTSESRQLFGVIQESCITIVLDFGTVCRAEFDLCRDALSMVLSQQVAQLANDIIFSTAQDLVKWQQKAVPVSEDSVESAVKWLWKLEHMPAVSHTSSTEALLEAISDETIEAVYYFAVGDVPKDMKHLLLQKVSNSPYAIHTVSFNAREEETIIFLKELSQLTSGRYGEYYYCYYDLLISLILKAIQVGTRESLQRLLSHLAHNKKIKWLNGGRELTVK
;
A
#
# COMPACT_ATOMS: atom_id res chain seq x y z
N MET A 1 12.52 24.84 0.08
CA MET A 1 13.29 24.13 -0.96
C MET A 1 13.25 22.67 -0.56
N TRP A 2 12.48 21.86 -1.27
CA TRP A 2 12.32 20.44 -0.97
C TRP A 2 13.46 19.74 -1.69
N ASP A 3 14.59 19.53 -1.01
CA ASP A 3 15.71 18.82 -1.60
C ASP A 3 15.29 17.38 -1.91
N LEU A 4 15.30 17.09 -3.21
CA LEU A 4 15.14 15.80 -3.84
C LEU A 4 16.45 15.02 -3.66
N ASP A 5 16.75 14.60 -2.43
CA ASP A 5 17.90 13.74 -2.17
C ASP A 5 17.40 12.34 -1.78
N VAL A 6 17.72 11.40 -2.67
CA VAL A 6 17.59 9.93 -2.64
C VAL A 6 16.79 9.39 -1.45
N GLN A 7 15.49 9.16 -1.67
CA GLN A 7 14.56 8.70 -0.63
C GLN A 7 15.00 7.32 -0.10
N PRO A 8 15.30 7.15 1.20
CA PRO A 8 15.38 5.81 1.80
C PRO A 8 14.07 5.05 1.54
N LEU A 9 14.13 3.71 1.47
CA LEU A 9 12.98 2.81 1.32
C LEU A 9 12.00 2.93 2.50
N ILE A 10 11.28 4.07 2.57
CA ILE A 10 10.35 4.41 3.64
C ILE A 10 8.94 3.98 3.27
N SER A 11 8.23 3.38 4.24
CA SER A 11 6.82 3.05 4.07
C SER A 11 5.96 4.29 3.89
N SER A 12 4.83 4.11 3.21
CA SER A 12 3.82 5.16 3.06
C SER A 12 3.32 5.69 4.42
N SER A 13 3.23 4.82 5.45
CA SER A 13 2.89 5.24 6.81
C SER A 13 3.94 6.19 7.39
N LYS A 14 5.22 5.84 7.31
CA LYS A 14 6.32 6.68 7.81
C LYS A 14 6.43 7.98 7.03
N TRP A 15 6.28 7.92 5.70
CA TRP A 15 6.27 9.08 4.82
C TRP A 15 5.15 10.06 5.20
N LEU A 16 3.93 9.55 5.46
CA LEU A 16 2.79 10.37 5.90
C LEU A 16 2.98 10.96 7.31
N GLN A 17 3.78 10.33 8.18
CA GLN A 17 4.13 10.95 9.47
C GLN A 17 5.01 12.20 9.29
N LEU A 18 5.86 12.21 8.26
CA LEU A 18 6.78 13.32 7.95
C LEU A 18 6.10 14.41 7.11
N HIS A 19 5.33 14.00 6.10
CA HIS A 19 4.79 14.89 5.06
C HIS A 19 3.26 15.05 5.11
N GLY A 20 2.59 14.36 6.02
CA GLY A 20 1.13 14.38 6.14
C GLY A 20 0.54 15.76 6.43
N LEU A 21 -0.68 16.01 5.94
CA LEU A 21 -1.39 17.28 6.17
C LEU A 21 -1.48 17.65 7.66
N LYS A 22 -1.78 16.68 8.52
CA LYS A 22 -1.87 16.93 9.98
C LYS A 22 -0.53 17.39 10.56
N ARG A 23 0.58 16.77 10.12
CA ARG A 23 1.94 17.12 10.53
C ARG A 23 2.30 18.54 10.09
N ASN A 24 1.93 18.89 8.86
CA ASN A 24 2.19 20.21 8.26
C ASN A 24 1.13 21.28 8.63
N LYS A 25 0.22 21.00 9.57
CA LYS A 25 -0.85 21.92 9.99
C LYS A 25 -1.83 22.33 8.86
N LEU A 26 -1.94 21.50 7.84
CA LEU A 26 -2.79 21.71 6.65
C LEU A 26 -4.09 20.90 6.69
N SER A 27 -4.42 20.21 7.80
CA SER A 27 -5.75 19.60 7.90
C SER A 27 -6.83 20.67 7.96
N PHE A 28 -8.02 20.36 7.44
CA PHE A 28 -9.14 21.31 7.39
C PHE A 28 -9.43 21.95 8.75
N SER A 29 -9.45 21.16 9.83
CA SER A 29 -9.68 21.67 11.19
C SER A 29 -8.58 22.64 11.65
N GLN A 30 -7.31 22.34 11.35
CA GLN A 30 -6.16 23.20 11.70
C GLN A 30 -6.19 24.51 10.91
N ILE A 31 -6.50 24.47 9.62
CA ILE A 31 -6.66 25.68 8.80
C ILE A 31 -7.86 26.49 9.31
N LEU A 32 -9.00 25.84 9.53
CA LEU A 32 -10.23 26.50 9.97
C LEU A 32 -10.05 27.23 11.32
N SER A 33 -9.28 26.66 12.24
CA SER A 33 -8.93 27.29 13.52
C SER A 33 -8.00 28.50 13.41
N GLN A 34 -7.30 28.66 12.28
CA GLN A 34 -6.40 29.77 12.01
C GLN A 34 -7.07 30.88 11.18
N ILE A 35 -8.09 30.53 10.39
CA ILE A 35 -8.80 31.49 9.53
C ILE A 35 -10.09 32.04 10.16
N GLY A 36 -10.46 31.54 11.32
CA GLY A 36 -11.70 31.91 11.99
C GLY A 36 -11.84 31.25 13.36
N PHE A 37 -13.02 31.44 13.95
CA PHE A 37 -13.38 30.86 15.23
C PHE A 37 -14.77 30.25 15.18
N GLN A 38 -14.98 29.19 15.96
CA GLN A 38 -16.28 28.52 16.02
C GLN A 38 -17.29 29.43 16.73
N HIS A 39 -18.48 29.58 16.14
CA HIS A 39 -19.63 30.13 16.84
C HIS A 39 -20.05 29.16 17.95
N ARG A 40 -20.19 29.65 19.17
CA ARG A 40 -20.56 28.85 20.33
C ARG A 40 -21.91 29.32 20.88
N GLU A 41 -22.77 28.35 21.15
CA GLU A 41 -23.95 28.51 21.98
C GLU A 41 -23.66 27.86 23.33
N ASP A 42 -23.80 28.62 24.41
CA ASP A 42 -23.59 28.14 25.77
C ASP A 42 -24.92 28.12 26.53
N PHE A 43 -25.13 27.09 27.34
CA PHE A 43 -26.33 26.99 28.18
C PHE A 43 -26.18 27.86 29.43
N VAL A 44 -27.10 28.81 29.61
CA VAL A 44 -27.13 29.67 30.79
C VAL A 44 -28.22 29.18 31.73
N SER A 45 -27.82 28.57 32.84
CA SER A 45 -28.71 27.92 33.82
C SER A 45 -29.71 28.89 34.44
N THR A 46 -29.34 30.14 34.66
CA THR A 46 -30.23 31.19 35.18
C THR A 46 -31.30 31.62 34.19
N LEU A 47 -31.07 31.45 32.88
CA LEU A 47 -32.03 31.77 31.81
C LEU A 47 -32.78 30.55 31.30
N GLY A 48 -32.38 29.34 31.70
CA GLY A 48 -32.97 28.08 31.25
C GLY A 48 -32.88 27.82 29.75
N LYS A 49 -31.93 28.46 29.04
CA LYS A 49 -31.82 28.37 27.57
C LYS A 49 -30.36 28.46 27.10
N PHE A 50 -30.13 27.95 25.90
CA PHE A 50 -28.91 28.22 25.14
C PHE A 50 -28.90 29.66 24.67
N VAL A 51 -27.75 30.32 24.83
CA VAL A 51 -27.53 31.68 24.35
C VAL A 51 -26.25 31.72 23.53
N ALA A 52 -26.31 32.43 22.41
CA ALA A 52 -25.17 32.72 21.58
C ALA A 52 -24.76 34.19 21.76
N SER A 53 -23.47 34.49 21.55
CA SER A 53 -23.01 35.87 21.50
C SER A 53 -23.56 36.58 20.26
N ARG A 54 -24.52 37.48 20.45
CA ARG A 54 -25.13 38.29 19.38
C ARG A 54 -24.29 39.49 18.92
N TYR A 55 -23.23 39.81 19.67
CA TYR A 55 -22.36 40.96 19.38
C TYR A 55 -21.72 40.88 17.97
N ALA A 56 -21.48 39.67 17.48
CA ALA A 56 -20.82 39.41 16.20
C ALA A 56 -21.81 39.08 15.06
N ASP A 57 -23.11 39.18 15.29
CA ASP A 57 -24.14 38.80 14.32
C ASP A 57 -24.00 39.67 13.05
N GLY A 58 -23.83 39.03 11.90
CA GLY A 58 -23.67 39.70 10.60
C GLY A 58 -22.33 40.43 10.39
N LEU A 59 -21.41 40.41 11.37
CA LEU A 59 -20.11 41.08 11.25
C LEU A 59 -19.06 40.28 10.49
N PHE A 60 -19.22 38.96 10.42
CA PHE A 60 -18.26 38.06 9.78
C PHE A 60 -18.94 37.16 8.74
N PRO A 61 -18.27 36.86 7.61
CA PRO A 61 -18.67 35.75 6.76
C PRO A 61 -18.71 34.45 7.57
N GLN A 62 -19.77 33.66 7.39
CA GLN A 62 -19.96 32.41 8.12
C GLN A 62 -19.75 31.20 7.20
N TYR A 63 -19.09 30.19 7.74
CA TYR A 63 -18.97 28.88 7.12
C TYR A 63 -19.70 27.83 7.96
N LEU A 64 -20.68 27.16 7.35
CA LEU A 64 -21.38 26.03 7.95
C LEU A 64 -20.66 24.73 7.57
N ARG A 65 -20.13 24.02 8.57
CA ARG A 65 -19.48 22.75 8.34
C ARG A 65 -20.51 21.65 8.12
N ALA A 66 -20.62 21.16 6.89
CA ALA A 66 -21.61 20.14 6.50
C ALA A 66 -21.57 18.84 7.31
N GLN A 67 -20.41 18.49 7.90
CA GLN A 67 -20.22 17.23 8.61
C GLN A 67 -20.91 17.19 9.98
N ASP A 68 -21.01 18.33 10.67
CA ASP A 68 -21.50 18.38 12.05
C ASP A 68 -22.33 19.63 12.38
N GLY A 69 -22.70 20.41 11.36
CA GLY A 69 -23.54 21.59 11.50
C GLY A 69 -22.89 22.76 12.25
N ARG A 70 -21.60 22.67 12.60
CA ARG A 70 -20.93 23.76 13.33
C ARG A 70 -20.71 24.97 12.42
N VAL A 71 -21.03 26.15 12.95
CA VAL A 71 -20.83 27.43 12.28
C VAL A 71 -19.50 28.05 12.71
N TYR A 72 -18.75 28.60 11.76
CA TYR A 72 -17.49 29.30 11.98
C TYR A 72 -17.57 30.72 11.42
N ASN A 73 -17.16 31.70 12.23
CA ASN A 73 -16.97 33.07 11.78
C ASN A 73 -15.56 33.21 11.19
N LEU A 74 -15.47 33.65 9.94
CA LEU A 74 -14.21 33.79 9.22
C LEU A 74 -13.63 35.19 9.45
N THR A 75 -12.37 35.25 9.84
CA THR A 75 -11.66 36.50 10.18
C THR A 75 -10.36 36.69 9.41
N ALA A 76 -9.91 35.67 8.67
CA ALA A 76 -8.67 35.73 7.90
C ALA A 76 -8.70 36.81 6.82
N LYS A 77 -7.55 37.46 6.66
CA LYS A 77 -7.28 38.28 5.49
C LYS A 77 -6.96 37.41 4.27
N LYS A 78 -7.12 37.99 3.09
CA LYS A 78 -6.88 37.32 1.79
C LYS A 78 -5.48 36.70 1.72
N GLU A 79 -4.46 37.37 2.26
CA GLU A 79 -3.06 36.92 2.20
C GLU A 79 -2.86 35.59 2.94
N LEU A 80 -3.50 35.43 4.11
CA LEU A 80 -3.43 34.20 4.88
C LEU A 80 -4.15 33.04 4.16
N ILE A 81 -5.28 33.34 3.51
CA ILE A 81 -6.02 32.36 2.72
C ILE A 81 -5.17 31.91 1.51
N LEU A 82 -4.57 32.85 0.78
CA LEU A 82 -3.69 32.55 -0.35
C LEU A 82 -2.47 31.72 0.08
N HIS A 83 -1.87 32.06 1.23
CA HIS A 83 -0.78 31.26 1.79
C HIS A 83 -1.17 29.78 2.00
N PHE A 84 -2.36 29.52 2.58
CA PHE A 84 -2.84 28.15 2.73
C PHE A 84 -3.13 27.47 1.39
N VAL A 85 -3.63 28.20 0.40
CA VAL A 85 -3.82 27.68 -0.97
C VAL A 85 -2.49 27.24 -1.57
N ASP A 86 -1.44 28.06 -1.45
CA ASP A 86 -0.10 27.74 -1.94
C ASP A 86 0.48 26.52 -1.23
N CYS A 87 0.35 26.44 0.10
CA CYS A 87 0.80 25.29 0.88
C CYS A 87 0.06 23.99 0.50
N LEU A 88 -1.26 24.05 0.32
CA LEU A 88 -2.06 22.90 -0.11
C LEU A 88 -1.70 22.47 -1.53
N THR A 89 -1.44 23.42 -2.42
CA THR A 89 -0.99 23.15 -3.79
C THR A 89 0.35 22.42 -3.79
N GLY A 90 1.31 22.89 -2.97
CA GLY A 90 2.59 22.20 -2.78
C GLY A 90 2.43 20.79 -2.19
N ALA A 91 1.51 20.61 -1.24
CA ALA A 91 1.23 19.29 -0.66
C ALA A 91 0.61 18.32 -1.69
N ILE A 92 -0.29 18.79 -2.55
CA ILE A 92 -0.88 17.99 -3.63
C ILE A 92 0.22 17.51 -4.58
N GLU A 93 1.13 18.41 -4.98
CA GLU A 93 2.19 18.07 -5.92
C GLU A 93 3.16 17.04 -5.32
N LEU A 94 3.55 17.23 -4.06
CA LEU A 94 4.36 16.27 -3.32
C LEU A 94 3.68 14.89 -3.24
N TYR A 95 2.36 14.85 -3.03
CA TYR A 95 1.60 13.60 -2.92
C TYR A 95 1.51 12.88 -4.26
N LYS A 96 1.39 13.63 -5.37
CA LYS A 96 1.46 13.05 -6.72
C LYS A 96 2.82 12.43 -6.99
N GLN A 97 3.91 13.18 -6.73
CA GLN A 97 5.27 12.68 -6.87
C GLN A 97 5.50 11.41 -6.04
N ARG A 98 5.02 11.40 -4.78
CA ARG A 98 5.10 10.21 -3.94
C ARG A 98 4.29 9.04 -4.49
N MET A 99 3.09 9.31 -5.00
CA MET A 99 2.24 8.27 -5.58
C MET A 99 2.89 7.66 -6.82
N GLU A 100 3.36 8.49 -7.76
CA GLU A 100 4.12 8.06 -8.93
C GLU A 100 5.35 7.24 -8.52
N TRP A 101 6.06 7.66 -7.48
CA TRP A 101 7.19 6.91 -6.94
C TRP A 101 6.75 5.54 -6.39
N VAL A 102 5.70 5.44 -5.57
CA VAL A 102 5.28 4.13 -4.99
C VAL A 102 4.70 3.19 -6.05
N THR A 103 4.05 3.73 -7.09
CA THR A 103 3.40 2.96 -8.15
C THR A 103 4.28 2.69 -9.36
N SER A 104 5.57 3.01 -9.30
CA SER A 104 6.51 2.79 -10.42
C SER A 104 7.35 1.53 -10.23
N GLU A 105 7.69 0.90 -11.35
CA GLU A 105 8.68 -0.16 -11.46
C GLU A 105 8.46 -1.32 -10.47
N SER A 106 9.49 -1.80 -9.75
CA SER A 106 9.35 -2.91 -8.80
C SER A 106 8.45 -2.61 -7.60
N ARG A 107 8.25 -1.34 -7.25
CA ARG A 107 7.47 -0.93 -6.07
C ARG A 107 5.98 -1.15 -6.28
N GLN A 108 5.51 -1.13 -7.52
CA GLN A 108 4.13 -1.49 -7.84
C GLN A 108 3.85 -2.99 -7.56
N LEU A 109 4.90 -3.82 -7.51
CA LEU A 109 4.79 -5.26 -7.33
C LEU A 109 4.93 -5.67 -5.86
N PHE A 110 6.05 -5.31 -5.23
CA PHE A 110 6.38 -5.70 -3.84
C PHE A 110 6.01 -4.63 -2.81
N GLY A 111 5.54 -3.46 -3.25
CA GLY A 111 5.62 -2.26 -2.42
C GLY A 111 7.09 -1.90 -2.16
N VAL A 112 7.31 -1.15 -1.08
CA VAL A 112 8.64 -0.86 -0.55
C VAL A 112 9.07 -2.03 0.34
N ILE A 113 10.19 -2.67 0.03
CA ILE A 113 10.85 -3.64 0.91
C ILE A 113 11.60 -2.86 1.98
N GLN A 114 11.32 -3.12 3.26
CA GLN A 114 11.87 -2.34 4.38
C GLN A 114 12.84 -3.15 5.23
N GLU A 115 12.75 -4.47 5.11
CA GLU A 115 13.50 -5.45 5.86
C GLU A 115 14.89 -5.62 5.24
N SER A 116 15.92 -5.70 6.09
CA SER A 116 17.32 -5.73 5.65
C SER A 116 17.81 -7.12 5.25
N CYS A 117 17.13 -8.16 5.73
CA CYS A 117 17.39 -9.55 5.38
C CYS A 117 16.06 -10.24 5.07
N ILE A 118 15.90 -10.74 3.84
CA ILE A 118 14.63 -11.33 3.38
C ILE A 118 14.86 -12.64 2.64
N THR A 119 13.84 -13.50 2.72
CA THR A 119 13.69 -14.63 1.81
C THR A 119 12.53 -14.39 0.85
N ILE A 120 12.75 -14.57 -0.45
CA ILE A 120 11.67 -14.57 -1.44
C ILE A 120 11.37 -16.02 -1.85
N VAL A 121 10.16 -16.48 -1.54
CA VAL A 121 9.63 -17.79 -1.95
C VAL A 121 8.86 -17.63 -3.25
N LEU A 122 9.32 -18.29 -4.31
CA LEU A 122 8.74 -18.19 -5.66
C LEU A 122 7.81 -19.35 -5.95
N ASP A 123 6.51 -19.09 -6.07
CA ASP A 123 5.48 -20.07 -6.43
C ASP A 123 4.89 -19.72 -7.78
N PHE A 124 5.38 -20.41 -8.82
CA PHE A 124 4.98 -20.18 -10.20
C PHE A 124 3.67 -20.90 -10.58
N GLY A 125 3.08 -21.71 -9.68
CA GLY A 125 1.84 -22.42 -9.95
C GLY A 125 1.86 -23.23 -11.26
N THR A 126 0.78 -23.13 -12.04
CA THR A 126 0.60 -23.81 -13.33
C THR A 126 0.51 -22.84 -14.52
N VAL A 127 1.14 -21.67 -14.41
CA VAL A 127 1.03 -20.62 -15.43
C VAL A 127 1.68 -21.00 -16.76
N CYS A 128 1.25 -20.35 -17.84
CA CYS A 128 1.86 -20.57 -19.15
C CYS A 128 3.27 -19.95 -19.22
N ARG A 129 4.08 -20.40 -20.18
CA ARG A 129 5.46 -19.90 -20.35
C ARG A 129 5.55 -18.38 -20.49
N ALA A 130 4.59 -17.75 -21.18
CA ALA A 130 4.57 -16.29 -21.32
C ALA A 130 4.37 -15.58 -19.97
N GLU A 131 3.47 -16.08 -19.11
CA GLU A 131 3.28 -15.54 -17.76
C GLU A 131 4.50 -15.80 -16.87
N PHE A 132 5.13 -16.97 -17.00
CA PHE A 132 6.39 -17.29 -16.31
C PHE A 132 7.52 -16.32 -16.70
N ASP A 133 7.68 -16.02 -17.99
CA ASP A 133 8.68 -15.07 -18.50
C ASP A 133 8.43 -13.66 -17.93
N LEU A 134 7.18 -13.19 -17.92
CA LEU A 134 6.80 -11.91 -17.29
C LEU A 134 7.11 -11.88 -15.78
N CYS A 135 6.94 -13.01 -15.08
CA CYS A 135 7.31 -13.09 -13.67
C CYS A 135 8.82 -12.95 -13.48
N ARG A 136 9.63 -13.57 -14.35
CA ARG A 136 11.09 -13.46 -14.29
C ARG A 136 11.55 -12.02 -14.55
N ASP A 137 10.95 -11.33 -15.51
CA ASP A 137 11.20 -9.91 -15.75
C ASP A 137 10.89 -9.07 -14.50
N ALA A 138 9.68 -9.27 -13.94
CA ALA A 138 9.20 -8.53 -12.78
C ALA A 138 10.07 -8.76 -11.52
N LEU A 139 10.46 -10.02 -11.28
CA LEU A 139 11.38 -10.38 -10.20
C LEU A 139 12.77 -9.81 -10.45
N SER A 140 13.31 -9.88 -11.67
CA SER A 140 14.62 -9.28 -12.02
C SER A 140 14.66 -7.78 -11.72
N MET A 141 13.54 -7.07 -11.96
CA MET A 141 13.38 -5.67 -11.60
C MET A 141 13.40 -5.46 -10.08
N VAL A 142 12.71 -6.29 -9.29
CA VAL A 142 12.77 -6.25 -7.82
C VAL A 142 14.20 -6.47 -7.31
N LEU A 143 14.93 -7.43 -7.90
CA LEU A 143 16.32 -7.70 -7.57
C LEU A 143 17.21 -6.48 -7.78
N SER A 144 17.12 -5.91 -8.97
CA SER A 144 18.01 -4.83 -9.40
C SER A 144 17.68 -3.49 -8.75
N GLN A 145 16.42 -3.25 -8.39
CA GLN A 145 15.97 -1.93 -7.93
C GLN A 145 15.77 -1.82 -6.42
N GLN A 146 15.30 -2.86 -5.74
CA GLN A 146 15.05 -2.81 -4.28
C GLN A 146 16.05 -3.62 -3.51
N VAL A 147 16.24 -4.87 -3.94
CA VAL A 147 17.11 -5.81 -3.23
C VAL A 147 18.57 -5.34 -3.26
N ALA A 148 19.02 -4.78 -4.38
CA ALA A 148 20.33 -4.13 -4.50
C ALA A 148 20.58 -2.96 -3.51
N GLN A 149 19.53 -2.43 -2.88
CA GLN A 149 19.61 -1.34 -1.91
C GLN A 149 19.53 -1.83 -0.46
N LEU A 150 19.35 -3.14 -0.23
CA LEU A 150 19.27 -3.70 1.12
C LEU A 150 20.66 -3.77 1.76
N ALA A 151 20.70 -3.60 3.08
CA ALA A 151 21.96 -3.41 3.82
C ALA A 151 22.70 -4.72 4.14
N ASN A 152 21.99 -5.86 4.21
CA ASN A 152 22.55 -7.12 4.72
C ASN A 152 22.48 -8.23 3.68
N ASP A 153 21.56 -9.19 3.80
CA ASP A 153 21.67 -10.47 3.12
C ASP A 153 20.36 -10.90 2.42
N ILE A 154 20.45 -11.74 1.38
CA ILE A 154 19.28 -12.21 0.60
C ILE A 154 19.29 -13.72 0.42
N ILE A 155 18.10 -14.34 0.46
CA ILE A 155 17.87 -15.74 0.08
C ILE A 155 16.73 -15.83 -0.94
N PHE A 156 16.92 -16.64 -1.99
CA PHE A 156 15.84 -17.08 -2.89
C PHE A 156 15.61 -18.57 -2.75
N SER A 157 14.34 -18.96 -2.63
CA SER A 157 13.91 -20.35 -2.64
C SER A 157 12.77 -20.50 -3.64
N THR A 158 12.84 -21.48 -4.55
CA THR A 158 11.68 -21.85 -5.36
C THR A 158 10.77 -22.79 -4.59
N ALA A 159 9.45 -22.63 -4.75
CA ALA A 159 8.48 -23.56 -4.22
C ALA A 159 8.57 -24.91 -4.96
N GLN A 160 8.57 -24.88 -6.30
CA GLN A 160 8.39 -26.04 -7.17
C GLN A 160 9.28 -27.26 -6.86
N ASP A 161 10.59 -27.03 -6.64
CA ASP A 161 11.60 -28.09 -6.46
C ASP A 161 12.48 -27.87 -5.22
N LEU A 162 12.10 -26.93 -4.34
CA LEU A 162 12.92 -26.46 -3.21
C LEU A 162 14.34 -26.05 -3.62
N VAL A 163 14.51 -25.60 -4.87
CA VAL A 163 15.81 -25.16 -5.38
C VAL A 163 16.07 -23.78 -4.83
N LYS A 164 17.15 -23.67 -4.07
CA LYS A 164 17.66 -22.40 -3.56
C LYS A 164 18.69 -21.82 -4.50
N TRP A 165 18.72 -20.50 -4.61
CA TRP A 165 19.85 -19.80 -5.20
C TRP A 165 21.10 -19.97 -4.33
N GLN A 166 20.93 -19.81 -3.01
CA GLN A 166 21.97 -19.95 -2.00
C GLN A 166 21.43 -20.65 -0.75
N GLN A 167 22.26 -21.45 -0.09
CA GLN A 167 21.87 -22.22 1.10
C GLN A 167 21.73 -21.35 2.36
N LYS A 168 22.38 -20.20 2.38
CA LYS A 168 22.36 -19.21 3.46
C LYS A 168 22.26 -17.82 2.86
N ALA A 169 21.85 -16.86 3.69
CA ALA A 169 21.82 -15.46 3.34
C ALA A 169 23.22 -14.99 2.90
N VAL A 170 23.27 -14.28 1.76
CA VAL A 170 24.51 -13.74 1.19
C VAL A 170 24.45 -12.22 1.17
N PRO A 171 25.55 -11.51 1.51
CA PRO A 171 25.60 -10.07 1.46
C PRO A 171 25.20 -9.48 0.11
N VAL A 172 24.42 -8.40 0.15
CA VAL A 172 24.00 -7.67 -1.04
C VAL A 172 25.21 -6.96 -1.65
N SER A 173 25.47 -7.27 -2.92
CA SER A 173 26.50 -6.66 -3.77
C SER A 173 26.02 -6.70 -5.21
N GLU A 174 26.65 -5.93 -6.10
CA GLU A 174 26.33 -5.96 -7.53
C GLU A 174 26.47 -7.38 -8.10
N ASP A 175 27.55 -8.09 -7.75
CA ASP A 175 27.81 -9.47 -8.16
C ASP A 175 26.75 -10.45 -7.64
N SER A 176 26.34 -10.31 -6.38
CA SER A 176 25.34 -11.20 -5.78
C SER A 176 23.95 -10.97 -6.38
N VAL A 177 23.58 -9.72 -6.67
CA VAL A 177 22.34 -9.38 -7.39
C VAL A 177 22.38 -9.92 -8.82
N GLU A 178 23.47 -9.71 -9.56
CA GLU A 178 23.60 -10.22 -10.93
C GLU A 178 23.57 -11.76 -10.98
N SER A 179 24.20 -12.41 -10.01
CA SER A 179 24.16 -13.87 -9.84
C SER A 179 22.74 -14.37 -9.54
N ALA A 180 21.98 -13.69 -8.68
CA ALA A 180 20.59 -14.01 -8.38
C ALA A 180 19.70 -13.87 -9.63
N VAL A 181 19.88 -12.80 -10.41
CA VAL A 181 19.18 -12.61 -11.69
C VAL A 181 19.55 -13.74 -12.67
N LYS A 182 20.84 -14.05 -12.84
CA LYS A 182 21.29 -15.16 -13.71
C LYS A 182 20.69 -16.51 -13.28
N TRP A 183 20.59 -16.77 -11.98
CA TRP A 183 19.96 -17.98 -11.45
C TRP A 183 18.46 -18.01 -11.76
N LEU A 184 17.73 -16.91 -11.55
CA LEU A 184 16.32 -16.79 -11.87
C LEU A 184 16.03 -17.09 -13.36
N TRP A 185 16.91 -16.65 -14.25
CA TRP A 185 16.78 -16.91 -15.70
C TRP A 185 17.16 -18.34 -16.12
N LYS A 186 17.92 -19.06 -15.29
CA LYS A 186 18.22 -20.49 -15.48
C LYS A 186 17.10 -21.41 -15.00
N LEU A 187 16.14 -20.90 -14.23
CA LEU A 187 14.99 -21.69 -13.80
C LEU A 187 14.20 -22.16 -15.04
N GLU A 188 13.95 -23.45 -15.10
CA GLU A 188 13.14 -24.06 -16.13
C GLU A 188 11.66 -23.85 -15.83
N HIS A 189 10.87 -23.65 -16.89
CA HIS A 189 9.41 -23.59 -16.75
C HIS A 189 8.90 -25.01 -16.52
N MET A 190 8.72 -25.37 -15.26
CA MET A 190 8.22 -26.68 -14.84
C MET A 190 6.87 -26.51 -14.13
N PRO A 191 5.83 -27.26 -14.54
CA PRO A 191 4.56 -27.25 -13.81
C PRO A 191 4.75 -27.80 -12.40
N ALA A 192 3.98 -27.29 -11.43
CA ALA A 192 4.01 -27.77 -10.05
C ALA A 192 3.81 -29.30 -10.00
N VAL A 193 4.84 -30.02 -9.56
CA VAL A 193 4.81 -31.49 -9.47
C VAL A 193 4.14 -31.93 -8.16
N SER A 194 4.19 -31.10 -7.11
CA SER A 194 3.68 -31.40 -5.78
C SER A 194 2.73 -30.33 -5.26
N HIS A 195 1.63 -30.78 -4.65
CA HIS A 195 0.63 -29.96 -3.93
C HIS A 195 1.14 -29.45 -2.56
N THR A 196 2.34 -29.83 -2.10
CA THR A 196 2.91 -29.40 -0.80
C THR A 196 4.12 -28.48 -0.96
N SER A 197 4.62 -28.33 -2.19
CA SER A 197 5.86 -27.63 -2.54
C SER A 197 5.95 -26.20 -1.95
N SER A 198 4.92 -25.38 -2.12
CA SER A 198 4.85 -24.02 -1.56
C SER A 198 4.84 -23.99 -0.03
N THR A 199 4.23 -25.01 0.60
CA THR A 199 4.21 -25.13 2.06
C THR A 199 5.59 -25.47 2.60
N GLU A 200 6.28 -26.42 1.96
CA GLU A 200 7.63 -26.83 2.34
C GLU A 200 8.61 -25.66 2.19
N ALA A 201 8.55 -24.92 1.08
CA ALA A 201 9.41 -23.75 0.85
C ALA A 201 9.17 -22.63 1.87
N LEU A 202 7.91 -22.38 2.25
CA LEU A 202 7.60 -21.40 3.28
C LEU A 202 8.06 -21.85 4.66
N LEU A 203 7.87 -23.12 5.02
CA LEU A 203 8.35 -23.68 6.29
C LEU A 203 9.88 -23.63 6.38
N GLU A 204 10.57 -23.89 5.27
CA GLU A 204 12.02 -23.77 5.21
C GLU A 204 12.47 -22.32 5.34
N ALA A 205 11.79 -21.37 4.67
CA ALA A 205 12.09 -19.95 4.76
C ALA A 205 11.94 -19.42 6.19
N ILE A 206 10.85 -19.76 6.89
CA ILE A 206 10.62 -19.31 8.28
C ILE A 206 11.50 -20.03 9.31
N SER A 207 12.19 -21.11 8.92
CA SER A 207 13.13 -21.81 9.79
C SER A 207 14.51 -21.14 9.79
N ASP A 208 14.76 -20.19 8.89
CA ASP A 208 16.00 -19.41 8.90
C ASP A 208 15.93 -18.33 9.98
N GLU A 209 16.86 -18.38 10.95
CA GLU A 209 16.93 -17.42 12.05
C GLU A 209 17.56 -16.08 11.65
N THR A 210 18.12 -15.97 10.45
CA THR A 210 18.82 -14.78 9.97
C THR A 210 17.92 -13.77 9.27
N ILE A 211 16.68 -14.15 8.95
CA ILE A 211 15.76 -13.32 8.16
C ILE A 211 14.87 -12.44 9.06
N GLU A 212 14.45 -11.30 8.51
CA GLU A 212 13.48 -10.40 9.15
C GLU A 212 12.06 -10.63 8.63
N ALA A 213 11.92 -11.07 7.37
CA ALA A 213 10.64 -11.39 6.76
C ALA A 213 10.75 -12.35 5.56
N VAL A 214 9.62 -12.97 5.23
CA VAL A 214 9.45 -13.79 4.03
C VAL A 214 8.52 -13.08 3.06
N TYR A 215 8.87 -13.07 1.77
CA TYR A 215 8.01 -12.63 0.68
C TYR A 215 7.56 -13.85 -0.13
N TYR A 216 6.30 -14.23 0.01
CA TYR A 216 5.66 -15.28 -0.77
C TYR A 216 5.11 -14.70 -2.07
N PHE A 217 5.78 -14.98 -3.18
CA PHE A 217 5.39 -14.54 -4.51
C PHE A 217 4.58 -15.64 -5.21
N ALA A 218 3.25 -15.49 -5.20
CA ALA A 218 2.31 -16.45 -5.76
C ALA A 218 1.83 -16.01 -7.15
N VAL A 219 2.06 -16.85 -8.15
CA VAL A 219 1.69 -16.59 -9.54
C VAL A 219 0.43 -17.35 -9.91
N GLY A 220 -0.58 -16.62 -10.38
CA GLY A 220 -1.87 -17.17 -10.75
C GLY A 220 -2.70 -17.56 -9.53
N ASP A 221 -3.59 -18.53 -9.71
CA ASP A 221 -4.50 -18.97 -8.66
C ASP A 221 -3.91 -20.13 -7.86
N VAL A 222 -4.01 -20.02 -6.53
CA VAL A 222 -3.54 -21.06 -5.61
C VAL A 222 -4.62 -22.14 -5.51
N PRO A 223 -4.31 -23.42 -5.77
CA PRO A 223 -5.23 -24.54 -5.54
C PRO A 223 -5.86 -24.56 -4.14
N LYS A 224 -7.15 -24.93 -4.07
CA LYS A 224 -7.97 -24.86 -2.84
C LYS A 224 -7.43 -25.71 -1.69
N ASP A 225 -6.94 -26.90 -1.99
CA ASP A 225 -6.31 -27.83 -1.06
C ASP A 225 -5.05 -27.24 -0.40
N MET A 226 -4.27 -26.45 -1.14
CA MET A 226 -3.06 -25.82 -0.61
C MET A 226 -3.37 -24.64 0.32
N LYS A 227 -4.45 -23.88 0.07
CA LYS A 227 -4.83 -22.70 0.88
C LYS A 227 -4.94 -23.04 2.38
N HIS A 228 -5.69 -24.10 2.70
CA HIS A 228 -5.90 -24.52 4.08
C HIS A 228 -4.61 -25.03 4.73
N LEU A 229 -3.83 -25.83 3.99
CA LEU A 229 -2.56 -26.38 4.48
C LEU A 229 -1.57 -25.25 4.80
N LEU A 230 -1.44 -24.26 3.91
CA LEU A 230 -0.57 -23.10 4.08
C LEU A 230 -0.93 -22.30 5.33
N LEU A 231 -2.20 -21.89 5.47
CA LEU A 231 -2.67 -21.16 6.66
C LEU A 231 -2.37 -21.92 7.94
N GLN A 232 -2.66 -23.23 7.97
CA GLN A 232 -2.41 -24.06 9.14
C GLN A 232 -0.92 -24.09 9.51
N LYS A 233 -0.04 -24.27 8.53
CA LYS A 233 1.40 -24.47 8.76
C LYS A 233 2.15 -23.19 9.11
N VAL A 234 1.75 -22.05 8.55
CA VAL A 234 2.44 -20.76 8.79
C VAL A 234 1.83 -19.94 9.92
N SER A 235 0.73 -20.41 10.53
CA SER A 235 0.00 -19.70 11.59
C SER A 235 0.85 -19.28 12.79
N ASN A 236 1.88 -20.05 13.12
CA ASN A 236 2.81 -19.78 14.22
C ASN A 236 4.16 -19.22 13.74
N SER A 237 4.21 -18.67 12.52
CA SER A 237 5.44 -18.06 12.00
C SER A 237 5.93 -16.97 12.94
N PRO A 238 7.22 -16.99 13.36
CA PRO A 238 7.81 -15.92 14.16
C PRO A 238 8.08 -14.65 13.32
N TYR A 239 8.11 -14.79 11.99
CA TYR A 239 8.39 -13.71 11.04
C TYR A 239 7.17 -13.31 10.24
N ALA A 240 7.16 -12.06 9.76
CA ALA A 240 6.15 -11.57 8.85
C ALA A 240 6.24 -12.27 7.49
N ILE A 241 5.11 -12.77 6.99
CA ILE A 241 5.01 -13.31 5.63
C ILE A 241 4.23 -12.31 4.79
N HIS A 242 4.96 -11.53 3.98
CA HIS A 242 4.37 -10.69 2.96
C HIS A 242 3.94 -11.56 1.78
N THR A 243 2.74 -11.34 1.26
CA THR A 243 2.22 -12.08 0.11
C THR A 243 2.12 -11.15 -1.09
N VAL A 244 2.64 -11.58 -2.23
CA VAL A 244 2.57 -10.86 -3.49
C VAL A 244 1.82 -11.73 -4.48
N SER A 245 0.64 -11.27 -4.88
CA SER A 245 -0.21 -11.91 -5.87
C SER A 245 0.13 -11.40 -7.26
N PHE A 246 0.65 -12.26 -8.13
CA PHE A 246 0.92 -11.95 -9.52
C PHE A 246 -0.15 -12.61 -10.41
N ASN A 247 -1.04 -11.80 -10.98
CA ASN A 247 -2.04 -12.22 -11.96
C ASN A 247 -3.04 -13.31 -11.49
N ALA A 248 -3.32 -13.39 -10.19
CA ALA A 248 -4.38 -14.25 -9.65
C ALA A 248 -5.75 -13.83 -10.19
N ARG A 249 -6.61 -14.77 -10.60
CA ARG A 249 -7.89 -14.45 -11.27
C ARG A 249 -9.09 -14.70 -10.37
N GLU A 250 -8.96 -15.58 -9.37
CA GLU A 250 -10.01 -15.96 -8.45
C GLU A 250 -10.02 -15.06 -7.20
N GLU A 251 -11.21 -14.59 -6.83
CA GLU A 251 -11.41 -13.81 -5.59
C GLU A 251 -10.96 -14.61 -4.35
N GLU A 252 -11.15 -15.94 -4.36
CA GLU A 252 -10.75 -16.81 -3.26
C GLU A 252 -9.23 -16.83 -3.05
N THR A 253 -8.42 -16.76 -4.11
CA THR A 253 -6.95 -16.66 -4.00
C THR A 253 -6.55 -15.34 -3.36
N ILE A 254 -7.17 -14.24 -3.79
CA ILE A 254 -6.89 -12.89 -3.26
C ILE A 254 -7.23 -12.81 -1.77
N ILE A 255 -8.40 -13.34 -1.38
CA ILE A 255 -8.84 -13.39 0.02
C ILE A 255 -7.85 -14.22 0.84
N PHE A 256 -7.47 -15.40 0.35
CA PHE A 256 -6.50 -16.27 1.01
C PHE A 256 -5.14 -15.59 1.24
N LEU A 257 -4.56 -14.96 0.21
CA LEU A 257 -3.26 -14.31 0.34
C LEU A 257 -3.30 -13.11 1.30
N LYS A 258 -4.43 -12.38 1.35
CA LYS A 258 -4.67 -11.33 2.35
C LYS A 258 -4.73 -11.92 3.75
N GLU A 259 -5.50 -12.98 3.96
CA GLU A 259 -5.61 -13.67 5.24
C GLU A 259 -4.26 -14.19 5.73
N LEU A 260 -3.49 -14.86 4.86
CA LEU A 260 -2.16 -15.38 5.20
C LEU A 260 -1.20 -14.27 5.65
N SER A 261 -1.17 -13.15 4.91
CA SER A 261 -0.33 -12.01 5.31
C SER A 261 -0.79 -11.40 6.63
N GLN A 262 -2.09 -11.24 6.86
CA GLN A 262 -2.61 -10.68 8.10
C GLN A 262 -2.32 -11.58 9.31
N LEU A 263 -2.48 -12.89 9.14
CA LEU A 263 -2.21 -13.90 10.17
C LEU A 263 -0.77 -13.81 10.70
N THR A 264 0.18 -13.45 9.83
CA THR A 264 1.61 -13.34 10.16
C THR A 264 2.08 -11.90 10.38
N SER A 265 1.17 -10.93 10.47
CA SER A 265 1.51 -9.48 10.52
C SER A 265 2.31 -8.97 9.30
N GLY A 266 2.25 -9.69 8.18
CA GLY A 266 2.77 -9.29 6.89
C GLY A 266 1.88 -8.31 6.13
N ARG A 267 2.23 -8.11 4.86
CA ARG A 267 1.58 -7.17 3.94
C ARG A 267 1.16 -7.91 2.68
N TYR A 268 0.06 -7.47 2.08
CA TYR A 268 -0.42 -8.00 0.80
C TYR A 268 -0.14 -7.01 -0.33
N GLY A 269 0.47 -7.50 -1.41
CA GLY A 269 0.63 -6.82 -2.69
C GLY A 269 -0.12 -7.55 -3.80
N GLU A 270 -0.67 -6.81 -4.75
CA GLU A 270 -1.43 -7.37 -5.86
C GLU A 270 -1.02 -6.67 -7.15
N TYR A 271 -0.74 -7.48 -8.18
CA TYR A 271 -0.31 -6.99 -9.49
C TYR A 271 -0.99 -7.75 -10.61
N TYR A 272 -1.53 -7.00 -11.58
CA TYR A 272 -2.08 -7.52 -12.82
C TYR A 272 -1.39 -6.85 -14.01
N TYR A 273 -0.72 -7.63 -14.84
CA TYR A 273 -0.01 -7.10 -16.00
C TYR A 273 -0.93 -6.35 -17.00
N CYS A 274 -2.23 -6.67 -17.06
CA CYS A 274 -3.15 -6.14 -18.07
C CYS A 274 -3.98 -4.90 -17.67
N TYR A 275 -3.89 -4.37 -16.44
CA TYR A 275 -4.84 -3.36 -15.93
C TYR A 275 -4.23 -2.05 -15.41
N TYR A 276 -2.92 -2.00 -15.16
CA TYR A 276 -2.36 -0.96 -14.28
C TYR A 276 -2.07 0.37 -14.98
N ASP A 277 -1.70 0.36 -16.26
CA ASP A 277 -1.58 1.60 -17.04
C ASP A 277 -2.90 2.39 -17.05
N LEU A 278 -4.02 1.67 -17.12
CA LEU A 278 -5.36 2.26 -17.08
C LEU A 278 -5.72 2.75 -15.67
N LEU A 279 -5.43 1.95 -14.63
CA LEU A 279 -5.80 2.26 -13.25
C LEU A 279 -5.01 3.45 -12.68
N ILE A 280 -3.70 3.53 -12.94
CA ILE A 280 -2.85 4.66 -12.53
C ILE A 280 -3.30 5.93 -13.24
N SER A 281 -3.58 5.87 -14.56
CA SER A 281 -4.14 7.00 -15.32
C SER A 281 -5.49 7.48 -14.74
N LEU A 282 -6.34 6.54 -14.32
CA LEU A 282 -7.65 6.80 -13.74
C LEU A 282 -7.57 7.42 -12.34
N ILE A 283 -6.66 6.94 -11.49
CA ILE A 283 -6.41 7.48 -10.14
C ILE A 283 -5.79 8.88 -10.23
N LEU A 284 -4.80 9.08 -11.10
CA LEU A 284 -4.21 10.39 -11.37
C LEU A 284 -5.26 11.40 -11.86
N LYS A 285 -6.13 10.98 -12.80
CA LYS A 285 -7.27 11.80 -13.23
C LYS A 285 -8.23 12.11 -12.09
N ALA A 286 -8.57 11.14 -11.24
CA ALA A 286 -9.47 11.37 -10.11
C ALA A 286 -8.89 12.35 -9.07
N ILE A 287 -7.59 12.28 -8.81
CA ILE A 287 -6.87 13.22 -7.94
C ILE A 287 -6.81 14.62 -8.58
N GLN A 288 -6.61 14.71 -9.89
CA GLN A 288 -6.56 15.97 -10.63
C GLN A 288 -7.92 16.67 -10.72
N VAL A 289 -9.02 15.90 -10.79
CA VAL A 289 -10.39 16.43 -10.86
C VAL A 289 -10.96 16.77 -9.46
N GLY A 290 -10.36 16.28 -8.38
CA GLY A 290 -10.57 16.79 -7.02
C GLY A 290 -11.97 16.64 -6.43
N THR A 291 -12.87 15.87 -7.06
CA THR A 291 -14.27 15.74 -6.59
C THR A 291 -14.59 14.32 -6.13
N ARG A 292 -15.23 14.23 -4.96
CA ARG A 292 -15.81 13.01 -4.37
C ARG A 292 -16.70 12.26 -5.37
N GLU A 293 -17.38 12.98 -6.27
CA GLU A 293 -18.22 12.43 -7.34
C GLU A 293 -17.43 11.75 -8.46
N SER A 294 -16.25 12.26 -8.80
CA SER A 294 -15.36 11.62 -9.78
C SER A 294 -14.82 10.31 -9.25
N LEU A 295 -14.44 10.27 -7.96
CA LEU A 295 -14.07 9.04 -7.26
C LEU A 295 -15.25 8.06 -7.17
N GLN A 296 -16.47 8.52 -6.86
CA GLN A 296 -17.66 7.66 -6.85
C GLN A 296 -17.99 7.10 -8.24
N ARG A 297 -17.88 7.89 -9.31
CA ARG A 297 -18.05 7.40 -10.70
C ARG A 297 -16.97 6.41 -11.09
N LEU A 298 -15.71 6.66 -10.71
CA LEU A 298 -14.60 5.74 -10.93
C LEU A 298 -14.85 4.40 -10.22
N LEU A 299 -15.20 4.45 -8.94
CA LEU A 299 -15.55 3.28 -8.13
C LEU A 299 -16.78 2.55 -8.69
N SER A 300 -17.78 3.26 -9.21
CA SER A 300 -18.96 2.65 -9.86
C SER A 300 -18.60 1.98 -11.19
N HIS A 301 -17.69 2.57 -11.97
CA HIS A 301 -17.24 2.02 -13.24
C HIS A 301 -16.31 0.81 -13.05
N LEU A 302 -15.48 0.82 -11.99
CA LEU A 302 -14.67 -0.32 -11.55
C LEU A 302 -15.54 -1.44 -10.95
N ALA A 303 -16.63 -1.10 -10.25
CA ALA A 303 -17.61 -2.06 -9.73
C ALA A 303 -18.45 -2.72 -10.83
N HIS A 304 -18.77 -2.01 -11.92
CA HIS A 304 -19.45 -2.58 -13.10
C HIS A 304 -18.56 -3.60 -13.84
N ASN A 305 -17.23 -3.42 -13.80
CA ASN A 305 -16.24 -4.41 -14.24
C ASN A 305 -15.83 -5.36 -13.10
N LYS A 306 -16.80 -5.90 -12.35
CA LYS A 306 -16.80 -7.11 -11.48
C LYS A 306 -15.54 -7.60 -10.72
N LYS A 307 -14.45 -6.84 -10.50
CA LYS A 307 -13.23 -7.39 -9.84
C LYS A 307 -12.45 -6.49 -8.88
N ILE A 308 -13.05 -5.46 -8.28
CA ILE A 308 -12.39 -4.75 -7.16
C ILE A 308 -13.35 -4.62 -5.97
N LYS A 309 -13.31 -5.58 -5.06
CA LYS A 309 -13.88 -5.46 -3.71
C LYS A 309 -12.78 -4.98 -2.76
N TRP A 310 -12.91 -3.75 -2.26
CA TRP A 310 -12.29 -3.40 -0.98
C TRP A 310 -13.35 -3.57 0.12
N LEU A 311 -13.35 -4.76 0.75
CA LEU A 311 -13.93 -4.94 2.08
C LEU A 311 -12.85 -4.54 3.09
N ASN A 312 -13.00 -3.38 3.73
CA ASN A 312 -12.35 -3.12 5.00
C ASN A 312 -13.17 -3.83 6.08
N GLY A 313 -12.59 -4.86 6.70
CA GLY A 313 -13.06 -5.36 7.98
C GLY A 313 -12.88 -4.28 9.03
N GLY A 314 -13.98 -3.79 9.60
CA GLY A 314 -13.97 -2.92 10.77
C GLY A 314 -14.92 -1.73 10.70
N ARG A 315 -16.20 -1.99 11.03
CA ARG A 315 -17.32 -1.06 11.28
C ARG A 315 -17.98 -0.45 10.04
N GLU A 316 -19.17 -0.98 9.76
CA GLU A 316 -20.26 -0.21 9.15
C GLU A 316 -20.40 1.13 9.87
N LEU A 317 -20.08 2.22 9.19
CA LEU A 317 -20.69 3.50 9.48
C LEU A 317 -21.84 3.65 8.48
N THR A 318 -23.04 3.35 8.97
CA THR A 318 -24.29 3.79 8.38
C THR A 318 -24.22 5.30 8.18
N VAL A 319 -24.33 5.76 6.94
CA VAL A 319 -24.50 7.18 6.61
C VAL A 319 -25.98 7.37 6.27
N LYS A 320 -26.68 8.11 7.12
CA LYS A 320 -27.77 8.98 6.66
C LYS A 320 -27.17 10.13 5.86
#